data_AF-A0A960PIH1-F1
#
_entry.id   AF-A0A960PIH1-F1
#
_cell.length_a   1.000
_cell.length_b   1.000
_cell.length_c   1.000
_cell.angle_alpha   90.00
_cell.angle_beta   90.00
_cell.angle_gamma   90.00
#
_symmetry.space_group_name_H-M   'P 1'
#
loop_
_entity.id
_entity.type
_entity.pdbx_description
1 polymer ?
#
loop_
_entity_poly.entity_id
_entity_poly.type
_entity_poly.pdbx_seq_one_letter_code
_entity_poly.pdbx_strand_id
1 'polypeptide(L)'
;MRITLSTGTPAEVARPSNAEPTRGLVLLPDIGGLRPLFDDHARRLADELGWVVVAPEPWPGREQLELAERLESVKTLRDDDKRADLLAAAELTGCEAVGVMGFCMGGM
;
A
#
# COMPACT_ATOMS: atom_id res chain seq x y z
N MET A 1 5.06 -8.87 4.41
CA MET A 1 4.29 -10.10 4.22
C MET A 1 3.13 -9.78 3.31
N ARG A 2 2.97 -10.57 2.24
CA ARG A 2 1.84 -10.40 1.33
C ARG A 2 0.55 -10.92 1.97
N ILE A 3 -0.53 -10.16 1.82
CA ILE A 3 -1.87 -10.45 2.34
C ILE A 3 -2.93 -9.99 1.33
N THR A 4 -4.18 -10.25 1.64
CA THR A 4 -5.34 -9.74 0.91
C THR A 4 -6.18 -8.87 1.85
N LEU A 5 -6.48 -7.65 1.44
CA LEU A 5 -7.37 -6.73 2.16
C LEU A 5 -8.82 -7.22 2.11
N SER A 6 -9.67 -6.64 2.96
CA SER A 6 -11.13 -6.91 2.95
C SER A 6 -11.81 -6.54 1.63
N THR A 7 -11.19 -5.66 0.83
CA THR A 7 -11.60 -5.32 -0.54
C THR A 7 -11.24 -6.38 -1.58
N GLY A 8 -10.47 -7.42 -1.21
CA GLY A 8 -9.91 -8.40 -2.14
C GLY A 8 -8.57 -7.96 -2.77
N THR A 9 -8.10 -6.74 -2.48
CA THR A 9 -6.85 -6.20 -3.03
C THR A 9 -5.63 -6.78 -2.34
N PRO A 10 -4.63 -7.29 -3.08
CA PRO A 10 -3.35 -7.69 -2.50
C PRO A 10 -2.65 -6.51 -1.83
N ALA A 11 -1.97 -6.75 -0.72
CA ALA A 11 -1.18 -5.72 -0.04
C ALA A 11 0.07 -6.32 0.60
N GLU A 12 1.09 -5.46 0.78
CA GLU A 12 2.21 -5.72 1.67
C GLU A 12 1.89 -5.20 3.06
N VAL A 13 2.11 -6.01 4.10
CA VAL A 13 2.11 -5.53 5.48
C VAL A 13 3.48 -5.72 6.11
N ALA A 14 3.98 -4.64 6.71
CA ALA A 14 5.17 -4.63 7.53
C ALA A 14 4.83 -4.13 8.94
N ARG A 15 5.20 -4.94 9.94
CA ARG A 15 5.17 -4.56 11.36
C ARG A 15 6.60 -4.31 11.82
N PRO A 16 6.82 -3.32 12.73
CA PRO A 16 8.13 -3.04 13.28
C PRO A 16 8.66 -4.26 14.03
N SER A 17 9.94 -4.56 13.85
CA SER A 17 10.56 -5.76 14.43
C SER A 17 10.99 -5.58 15.88
N ASN A 18 11.17 -4.35 16.36
CA ASN A 18 11.77 -4.04 17.67
C ASN A 18 10.95 -3.05 18.53
N ALA A 19 9.67 -2.83 18.22
CA ALA A 19 8.82 -1.89 18.94
C ALA A 19 7.35 -2.29 18.90
N GLU A 20 6.60 -1.94 19.94
CA GLU A 20 5.15 -1.96 19.89
C GLU A 20 4.66 -0.81 18.99
N PRO A 21 3.82 -1.08 17.96
CA PRO A 21 3.42 -0.04 17.04
C PRO A 21 2.50 0.99 17.70
N THR A 22 2.87 2.27 17.58
CA THR A 22 2.06 3.38 18.12
C THR A 22 1.16 4.04 17.07
N ARG A 23 1.45 3.82 15.78
CA ARG A 23 0.78 4.43 14.62
C ARG A 23 0.79 3.51 13.41
N GLY A 24 -0.09 3.79 12.46
CA GLY A 24 -0.15 3.16 11.16
C GLY A 24 0.32 4.08 10.03
N LEU A 25 0.68 3.49 8.89
CA LEU A 25 0.97 4.17 7.64
C LEU A 25 0.39 3.38 6.48
N VAL A 26 -0.42 4.03 5.64
CA VAL A 26 -0.78 3.50 4.33
C VAL A 26 0.20 4.06 3.30
N LEU A 27 0.95 3.16 2.66
CA LEU A 27 1.98 3.48 1.67
C LEU A 27 1.46 3.15 0.27
N LEU A 28 1.07 4.16 -0.52
CA LEU A 28 0.58 3.96 -1.88
C LEU A 28 1.75 3.83 -2.87
N PRO A 29 1.86 2.69 -3.58
CA PRO A 29 2.88 2.51 -4.59
C PRO A 29 2.74 3.47 -5.77
N ASP A 30 3.84 3.65 -6.49
CA ASP A 30 3.83 4.30 -7.79
C ASP A 30 3.18 3.39 -8.85
N ILE A 31 3.15 3.85 -10.11
CA ILE A 31 2.56 3.13 -11.23
C ILE A 31 3.12 1.71 -11.43
N GLY A 32 4.37 1.47 -11.04
CA GLY A 32 5.00 0.16 -11.10
C GLY A 32 4.53 -0.81 -10.01
N GLY A 33 3.57 -0.42 -9.16
CA GLY A 33 2.84 -1.32 -8.26
C GLY A 33 3.71 -1.99 -7.20
N LEU A 34 3.22 -3.07 -6.61
CA LEU A 34 3.80 -3.75 -5.45
C LEU A 34 4.95 -4.70 -5.86
N ARG A 35 6.06 -4.10 -6.27
CA ARG A 35 7.33 -4.77 -6.59
C ARG A 35 8.27 -4.81 -5.36
N PRO A 36 9.37 -5.59 -5.38
CA PRO A 36 10.29 -5.70 -4.22
C PRO A 36 10.73 -4.36 -3.62
N LEU A 37 10.83 -3.31 -4.45
CA LEU A 37 11.07 -1.95 -3.99
C LEU A 37 10.09 -1.48 -2.89
N PHE A 38 8.79 -1.75 -3.05
CA PHE A 38 7.78 -1.35 -2.06
C PHE A 38 7.73 -2.29 -0.85
N ASP A 39 8.15 -3.54 -1.01
CA ASP A 39 8.38 -4.45 0.12
C ASP A 39 9.50 -3.92 1.02
N ASP A 40 10.61 -3.51 0.40
CA ASP A 40 11.76 -2.92 1.08
C ASP A 40 11.41 -1.57 1.74
N HIS A 41 10.66 -0.71 1.04
CA HIS A 41 10.19 0.55 1.62
C HIS A 41 9.24 0.33 2.80
N ALA A 42 8.26 -0.58 2.68
CA ALA A 42 7.34 -0.88 3.77
C ALA A 42 8.10 -1.41 5.00
N ARG A 43 9.06 -2.33 4.78
CA ARG A 43 9.91 -2.87 5.85
C ARG A 43 10.73 -1.78 6.52
N ARG A 44 11.47 -1.00 5.74
CA ARG A 44 12.34 0.07 6.24
C ARG A 44 11.54 1.11 7.03
N LEU A 45 10.41 1.57 6.50
CA LEU A 45 9.56 2.55 7.18
C LEU A 45 8.96 2.00 8.47
N ALA A 46 8.54 0.73 8.47
CA ALA A 46 8.03 0.10 9.68
C ALA A 46 9.08 0.09 10.78
N ASP A 47 10.31 -0.35 10.47
CA ASP A 47 11.38 -0.47 11.44
C ASP A 47 11.95 0.90 11.88
N GLU A 48 12.13 1.86 10.96
CA GLU A 48 12.67 3.19 11.28
C GLU A 48 11.68 4.05 12.08
N LEU A 49 10.38 3.94 11.81
CA LEU A 49 9.35 4.76 12.48
C LEU A 49 8.72 4.05 13.67
N GLY A 50 8.86 2.72 13.79
CA GLY A 50 8.14 1.91 14.76
C GLY A 50 6.64 1.82 14.48
N TRP A 51 6.24 1.88 13.19
CA TRP A 51 4.83 1.96 12.77
C TRP A 51 4.42 0.73 11.96
N VAL A 52 3.13 0.39 11.94
CA VAL A 52 2.61 -0.61 11.00
C VAL A 52 2.46 0.03 9.64
N VAL A 53 3.11 -0.53 8.62
CA VAL A 53 3.00 -0.05 7.24
C VAL A 53 2.21 -1.05 6.40
N VAL A 54 1.20 -0.56 5.68
CA VAL A 54 0.40 -1.36 4.74
C VAL A 54 0.46 -0.69 3.37
N ALA A 55 0.90 -1.44 2.35
CA ALA A 55 0.96 -0.96 0.97
C ALA A 55 0.01 -1.76 0.07
N PRO A 56 -1.17 -1.21 -0.30
CA PRO A 56 -2.08 -1.88 -1.22
C PRO A 56 -1.54 -1.88 -2.66
N GLU A 57 -1.78 -2.95 -3.40
CA GLU A 57 -1.48 -3.05 -4.83
C GLU A 57 -2.42 -2.14 -5.66
N PRO A 58 -1.88 -1.18 -6.45
CA PRO A 58 -2.70 -0.31 -7.29
C PRO A 58 -3.48 -1.05 -8.39
N TRP A 59 -3.02 -2.23 -8.81
CA TRP A 59 -3.55 -2.99 -9.95
C TRP A 59 -4.11 -4.37 -9.55
N PRO A 60 -5.12 -4.45 -8.66
CA PRO A 60 -5.64 -5.74 -8.19
C PRO A 60 -6.15 -6.59 -9.38
N GLY A 61 -5.64 -7.82 -9.49
CA GLY A 61 -5.93 -8.76 -10.57
C GLY A 61 -5.30 -8.42 -11.93
N ARG A 62 -4.44 -7.39 -11.96
CA ARG A 62 -3.75 -6.86 -13.14
C ARG A 62 -2.26 -6.62 -12.86
N GLU A 63 -1.70 -7.30 -11.87
CA GLU A 63 -0.32 -7.14 -11.40
C GLU A 63 0.70 -7.53 -12.47
N GLN A 64 0.32 -8.40 -13.39
CA GLN A 64 1.12 -8.85 -14.53
C GLN A 64 1.28 -7.81 -15.64
N LEU A 65 0.51 -6.71 -15.62
CA LEU A 65 0.60 -5.69 -16.66
C LEU A 65 1.99 -5.04 -16.65
N GLU A 66 2.54 -4.81 -17.83
CA GLU A 66 3.77 -4.06 -18.02
C GLU A 66 3.53 -2.55 -17.86
N LEU A 67 4.61 -1.79 -17.66
CA LEU A 67 4.52 -0.34 -17.39
C LEU A 67 3.72 0.43 -18.45
N ALA A 68 3.90 0.10 -19.73
CA ALA A 68 3.17 0.76 -20.82
C ALA A 68 1.66 0.50 -20.73
N GLU A 69 1.25 -0.75 -20.47
CA GLU A 69 -0.16 -1.12 -20.33
C GLU A 69 -0.80 -0.48 -19.09
N ARG A 70 -0.04 -0.33 -18.01
CA ARG A 70 -0.44 0.42 -16.82
C ARG A 70 -0.63 1.90 -17.12
N LEU A 71 0.29 2.52 -17.86
CA LEU A 71 0.17 3.92 -18.29
C LEU A 71 -1.08 4.15 -19.15
N GLU A 72 -1.38 3.24 -20.07
CA GLU A 72 -2.56 3.34 -20.93
C GLU A 72 -3.88 3.15 -20.18
N SER A 73 -3.88 2.29 -19.16
CA SER A 73 -5.06 1.93 -18.39
C SER A 73 -5.24 2.74 -17.10
N VAL A 74 -4.33 3.66 -16.75
CA VAL A 74 -4.39 4.42 -15.49
C VAL A 74 -5.71 5.20 -15.32
N LYS A 75 -6.22 5.76 -16.41
CA LYS A 75 -7.51 6.48 -16.43
C LYS A 75 -8.73 5.60 -16.14
N THR A 76 -8.55 4.27 -16.10
CA THR A 76 -9.61 3.30 -15.76
C THR A 76 -9.67 3.01 -14.27
N LEU A 77 -8.68 3.44 -13.49
CA LEU A 77 -8.75 3.36 -12.03
C LEU A 77 -9.86 4.28 -11.52
N ARG A 78 -10.57 3.81 -10.50
CA ARG A 78 -11.67 4.54 -9.87
C ARG A 78 -11.26 4.98 -8.48
N ASP A 79 -11.44 6.25 -8.18
CA ASP A 79 -11.08 6.82 -6.87
C ASP A 79 -11.84 6.16 -5.72
N ASP A 80 -13.10 5.77 -5.92
CA ASP A 80 -13.89 5.05 -4.92
C ASP A 80 -13.24 3.71 -4.53
N ASP A 81 -12.75 2.96 -5.52
CA ASP A 81 -12.11 1.67 -5.29
C ASP A 81 -10.77 1.87 -4.57
N LYS A 82 -9.98 2.88 -5.00
CA LYS A 82 -8.70 3.22 -4.35
C LYS A 82 -8.91 3.69 -2.92
N ARG A 83 -9.92 4.53 -2.68
CA ARG A 83 -10.29 4.99 -1.35
C ARG A 83 -10.73 3.82 -0.46
N ALA A 84 -11.46 2.85 -0.99
CA ALA A 84 -11.84 1.66 -0.24
C ALA A 84 -10.60 0.84 0.17
N ASP A 85 -9.63 0.66 -0.74
CA ASP A 85 -8.36 0.00 -0.43
C ASP A 85 -7.58 0.74 0.66
N LEU A 86 -7.56 2.09 0.63
CA LEU A 86 -6.90 2.92 1.63
C LEU A 86 -7.53 2.75 3.02
N LEU A 87 -8.86 2.73 3.08
CA LEU A 87 -9.58 2.53 4.35
C LEU A 87 -9.35 1.12 4.91
N ALA A 88 -9.41 0.10 4.06
CA ALA A 88 -9.13 -1.28 4.46
C ALA A 88 -7.67 -1.45 4.93
N ALA A 89 -6.72 -0.81 4.26
CA ALA A 89 -5.31 -0.79 4.66
C ALA A 89 -5.12 -0.07 6.00
N ALA A 90 -5.80 1.07 6.22
CA ALA A 90 -5.74 1.82 7.47
C ALA A 90 -6.32 1.00 8.64
N GLU A 91 -7.48 0.37 8.46
CA GLU A 91 -8.11 -0.50 9.47
C GLU A 91 -7.18 -1.66 9.85
N LEU A 92 -6.54 -2.29 8.86
CA LEU A 92 -5.62 -3.39 9.08
C LEU A 92 -4.39 -3.02 9.94
N THR A 93 -3.97 -1.75 9.93
CA THR A 93 -2.87 -1.31 10.81
C THR A 93 -3.19 -1.60 12.28
N GLY A 94 -4.47 -1.54 12.65
CA GLY A 94 -4.95 -1.67 14.03
C GLY A 94 -4.63 -0.44 14.89
N CYS A 95 -4.21 0.67 14.27
CA CYS A 95 -3.80 1.88 14.97
C CYS A 95 -4.86 2.98 14.84
N GLU A 96 -5.06 3.75 15.92
CA GLU A 96 -6.00 4.88 15.93
C GLU A 96 -5.55 6.01 14.98
N ALA A 97 -4.26 6.31 14.98
CA ALA A 97 -3.67 7.32 14.11
C ALA A 97 -2.93 6.68 12.94
N VAL A 98 -3.39 6.97 11.72
CA VAL A 98 -2.83 6.43 10.47
C VAL A 98 -2.42 7.57 9.55
N GLY A 99 -1.14 7.59 9.16
CA GLY A 99 -0.63 8.47 8.12
C GLY A 99 -0.87 7.89 6.72
N VAL A 100 -0.80 8.75 5.70
CA VAL A 100 -0.84 8.33 4.29
C VAL A 100 0.37 8.91 3.58
N MET A 101 1.06 8.08 2.80
CA MET A 101 2.21 8.47 1.99
C MET A 101 2.08 7.83 0.61
N GLY A 102 2.26 8.61 -0.45
CA GLY A 102 2.13 8.13 -1.81
C GLY A 102 3.26 8.58 -2.72
N PHE A 103 3.58 7.75 -3.71
CA PHE A 103 4.63 8.02 -4.69
C PHE A 103 4.05 8.19 -6.09
N CYS A 104 4.41 9.28 -6.78
CA CYS A 104 3.94 9.57 -8.15
C CYS A 104 2.40 9.53 -8.21
N MET A 105 1.81 8.60 -8.95
CA MET A 105 0.36 8.39 -9.03
C MET A 105 -0.27 8.08 -7.67
N GLY A 106 0.44 7.34 -6.79
CA GLY A 106 -0.06 7.05 -5.45
C GLY A 106 -0.16 8.29 -4.55
N GLY A 107 0.43 9.43 -4.94
CA GLY A 107 0.32 10.69 -4.22
C GLY A 107 -0.82 11.61 -4.67
N MET A 108 -1.56 11.23 -5.72
CA MET A 108 -2.77 11.94 -6.17
C MET A 108 -3.98 11.50 -5.36
#